data_AF-A0A1I2PXH8-F1
#
_entry.id   AF-A0A1I2PXH8-F1
#
_cell.length_a   1.000
_cell.length_b   1.000
_cell.length_c   1.000
_cell.angle_alpha   90.00
_cell.angle_beta   90.00
_cell.angle_gamma   90.00
#
_symmetry.space_group_name_H-M   'P 1'
#
loop_
_entity.id
_entity.type
_entity.pdbx_description
1 polymer ?
#
loop_
_entity_poly.entity_id
_entity_poly.type
_entity_poly.pdbx_seq_one_letter_code
_entity_poly.pdbx_strand_id
1 'polypeptide(L)'
;MPVDYYEILEVAPSAGAEQIRAAITAQRRVWVRRQSSPDPERRAYAEQRVRDVDAAEKALLDPAARSAYDEKLARARQAAATAGGATGPGGGVRDRVPAPAPAPGGPRGSSGSGSGGTGSGGQGSSGHRRDPDLHDHLRRGDRYLEQGRWRLAQAEYDYVREREPGNLRALTGLGAAQVGAGKVKEGLAVLQRAAEANPEAEDVKVALATALYEVAVTSVDHWGDGRGTDRPVITSRRQYTLVRRHLRRIRKLGLTDWNVTMYAEELKDLLAEARAPVWVRSRSLRLYLVPLAGAILFVALAHVQSLRVVGACWIVLILVLYVFRHRQPAWKQHRRGYGRGRGGGRGPTYGGTFRKGI
;
A
#
# COMPACT_ATOMS: atom_id res chain seq x y z
N MET A 1 -20.88 5.26 5.18
CA MET A 1 -21.19 3.83 5.36
C MET A 1 -21.08 3.52 6.86
N PRO A 2 -21.97 2.69 7.44
CA PRO A 2 -21.78 2.24 8.82
C PRO A 2 -20.45 1.47 8.92
N VAL A 3 -19.70 1.72 9.98
CA VAL A 3 -18.38 1.11 10.19
C VAL A 3 -18.56 -0.39 10.47
N ASP A 4 -17.89 -1.25 9.69
CA ASP A 4 -17.92 -2.70 9.88
C ASP A 4 -16.90 -3.09 10.97
N TYR A 5 -17.40 -3.57 12.11
CA TYR A 5 -16.55 -3.92 13.26
C TYR A 5 -15.70 -5.16 12.99
N TYR A 6 -16.13 -6.05 12.09
CA TYR A 6 -15.34 -7.21 11.67
C TYR A 6 -14.12 -6.76 10.84
N GLU A 7 -14.29 -5.72 10.03
CA GLU A 7 -13.21 -5.12 9.24
C GLU A 7 -12.21 -4.37 10.12
N ILE A 8 -12.69 -3.61 11.13
CA ILE A 8 -11.81 -2.91 12.09
C ILE A 8 -10.94 -3.88 12.88
N LEU A 9 -11.52 -5.02 13.28
CA LEU A 9 -10.83 -6.04 14.06
C LEU A 9 -10.05 -7.02 13.19
N GLU A 10 -10.16 -6.93 11.86
CA GLU A 10 -9.55 -7.84 10.88
C GLU A 10 -9.90 -9.32 11.14
N VAL A 11 -11.15 -9.58 11.54
CA VAL A 11 -11.65 -10.92 11.85
C VAL A 11 -12.84 -11.28 10.97
N ALA A 12 -12.94 -12.54 10.58
CA ALA A 12 -14.09 -13.04 9.82
C ALA A 12 -15.38 -12.93 10.65
N PRO A 13 -16.55 -12.68 10.03
CA PRO A 13 -17.84 -12.69 10.72
C PRO A 13 -18.16 -14.03 11.41
N SER A 14 -17.55 -15.12 10.96
CA SER A 14 -17.66 -16.46 11.56
C SER A 14 -16.70 -16.70 12.74
N ALA A 15 -15.89 -15.72 13.13
CA ALA A 15 -14.89 -15.89 14.19
C ALA A 15 -15.54 -16.20 15.56
N GLY A 16 -14.90 -17.08 16.32
CA GLY A 16 -15.32 -17.43 17.68
C GLY A 16 -15.06 -16.30 18.68
N ALA A 17 -15.73 -16.31 19.84
CA ALA A 17 -15.57 -15.28 20.87
C ALA A 17 -14.12 -15.11 21.36
N GLU A 18 -13.36 -16.20 21.49
CA GLU A 18 -11.93 -16.18 21.85
C GLU A 18 -11.08 -15.43 20.81
N GLN A 19 -11.33 -15.66 19.51
CA GLN A 19 -10.61 -14.99 18.43
C GLN A 19 -10.93 -13.49 18.41
N ILE A 20 -12.18 -13.12 18.67
CA ILE A 20 -12.62 -11.72 18.74
C ILE A 20 -11.96 -11.02 19.94
N ARG A 21 -11.92 -11.65 21.13
CA ARG A 21 -11.19 -11.10 22.30
C ARG A 21 -9.70 -10.90 22.03
N ALA A 22 -9.07 -11.88 21.38
CA ALA A 22 -7.66 -11.79 21.01
C ALA A 22 -7.41 -10.62 20.04
N ALA A 23 -8.27 -10.47 19.03
CA ALA A 23 -8.20 -9.37 18.07
C ALA A 23 -8.42 -7.99 18.72
N ILE A 24 -9.43 -7.86 19.59
CA ILE A 24 -9.69 -6.63 20.38
C ILE A 24 -8.46 -6.27 21.21
N THR A 25 -7.88 -7.24 21.91
CA THR A 25 -6.70 -7.01 22.76
C THR A 25 -5.50 -6.57 21.94
N ALA A 26 -5.28 -7.21 20.78
CA ALA A 26 -4.21 -6.87 19.86
C ALA A 26 -4.37 -5.44 19.31
N GLN A 27 -5.56 -5.11 18.80
CA GLN A 27 -5.86 -3.79 18.25
C GLN A 27 -5.78 -2.70 19.33
N ARG A 28 -6.38 -2.91 20.50
CA ARG A 28 -6.32 -1.97 21.63
C ARG A 28 -4.88 -1.66 22.03
N ARG A 29 -4.01 -2.67 22.11
CA ARG A 29 -2.59 -2.50 22.44
C ARG A 29 -1.86 -1.64 21.40
N VAL A 30 -2.19 -1.80 20.13
CA VAL A 30 -1.63 -0.99 19.04
C VAL A 30 -2.06 0.47 19.22
N TRP A 31 -3.36 0.73 19.31
CA TRP A 31 -3.95 2.08 19.30
C TRP A 31 -3.68 2.88 20.58
N VAL A 32 -3.73 2.26 21.76
CA VAL A 32 -3.39 2.92 23.03
C VAL A 32 -1.94 3.44 23.01
N ARG A 33 -1.00 2.67 22.46
CA ARG A 33 0.38 3.14 22.31
C ARG A 33 0.47 4.30 21.30
N ARG A 34 -0.48 4.47 20.39
CA ARG A 34 -0.47 5.54 19.38
C ARG A 34 -1.05 6.86 19.92
N GLN A 35 -1.80 6.83 21.02
CA GLN A 35 -2.35 8.02 21.69
C GLN A 35 -1.27 8.93 22.33
N SER A 36 -0.07 8.42 22.62
CA SER A 36 1.05 9.21 23.13
C SER A 36 1.92 9.85 22.03
N SER A 37 1.43 9.89 20.78
CA SER A 37 2.13 10.52 19.66
C SER A 37 2.30 12.04 19.87
N PRO A 38 3.46 12.65 19.55
CA PRO A 38 3.65 14.10 19.62
C PRO A 38 2.78 14.91 18.64
N ASP A 39 2.30 14.25 17.58
CA ASP A 39 1.46 14.82 16.53
C ASP A 39 -0.03 14.83 16.94
N PRO A 40 -0.70 16.01 17.02
CA PRO A 40 -2.10 16.13 17.40
C PRO A 40 -3.07 15.30 16.56
N GLU A 41 -2.85 15.22 15.24
CA GLU A 41 -3.74 14.47 14.34
C GLU A 41 -3.65 12.96 14.58
N ARG A 42 -2.43 12.47 14.84
CA ARG A 42 -2.19 11.06 15.20
C ARG A 42 -2.81 10.68 16.54
N ARG A 43 -2.87 11.60 17.50
CA ARG A 43 -3.54 11.37 18.79
C ARG A 43 -5.05 11.27 18.62
N ALA A 44 -5.66 12.26 17.97
CA ALA A 44 -7.10 12.27 17.69
C ALA A 44 -7.53 11.01 16.93
N TYR A 45 -6.72 10.59 15.96
CA TYR A 45 -6.96 9.35 15.21
C TYR A 45 -6.84 8.09 16.09
N ALA A 46 -5.80 7.99 16.91
CA ALA A 46 -5.62 6.86 17.82
C ALA A 46 -6.72 6.77 18.89
N GLU A 47 -7.23 7.92 19.35
CA GLU A 47 -8.38 8.00 20.24
C GLU A 47 -9.65 7.48 19.56
N GLN A 48 -9.91 7.90 18.31
CA GLN A 48 -11.05 7.40 17.54
C GLN A 48 -10.98 5.88 17.35
N ARG A 49 -9.81 5.33 16.99
CA ARG A 49 -9.65 3.88 16.83
C ARG A 49 -9.84 3.10 18.13
N VAL A 50 -9.43 3.65 19.28
CA VAL A 50 -9.76 3.02 20.56
C VAL A 50 -11.27 3.02 20.81
N ARG A 51 -11.98 4.11 20.48
CA ARG A 51 -13.46 4.15 20.58
C ARG A 51 -14.13 3.14 19.67
N ASP A 52 -13.62 2.97 18.45
CA ASP A 52 -14.15 1.98 17.50
C ASP A 52 -13.94 0.54 18.01
N VAL A 53 -12.79 0.25 18.61
CA VAL A 53 -12.51 -1.04 19.26
C VAL A 53 -13.39 -1.25 20.50
N ASP A 54 -13.62 -0.21 21.31
CA ASP A 54 -14.56 -0.26 22.44
C ASP A 54 -16.00 -0.54 21.97
N ALA A 55 -16.42 0.06 20.87
CA ALA A 55 -17.73 -0.15 20.28
C ALA A 55 -17.87 -1.57 19.70
N ALA A 56 -16.83 -2.06 19.03
CA ALA A 56 -16.76 -3.43 18.53
C ALA A 56 -16.79 -4.46 19.66
N GLU A 57 -16.10 -4.22 20.77
CA GLU A 57 -16.12 -5.07 21.96
C GLU A 57 -17.54 -5.23 22.51
N LYS A 58 -18.26 -4.12 22.69
CA LYS A 58 -19.64 -4.12 23.16
C LYS A 58 -20.58 -4.83 22.18
N ALA A 59 -20.36 -4.66 20.88
CA ALA A 59 -21.23 -5.23 19.85
C ALA A 59 -20.97 -6.72 19.59
N LEU A 60 -19.72 -7.21 19.74
CA LEU A 60 -19.33 -8.54 19.25
C LEU A 60 -19.03 -9.56 20.35
N LEU A 61 -18.77 -9.15 21.60
CA LEU A 61 -18.53 -10.10 22.70
C LEU A 61 -19.79 -10.56 23.43
N ASP A 62 -20.86 -9.76 23.41
CA ASP A 62 -22.17 -10.19 23.91
C ASP A 62 -22.93 -10.93 22.80
N PRO A 63 -23.33 -12.21 22.99
CA PRO A 63 -24.04 -12.99 21.98
C PRO A 63 -25.33 -12.33 21.47
N ALA A 64 -26.09 -11.66 22.36
CA ALA A 64 -27.34 -11.00 21.99
C ALA A 64 -27.09 -9.71 21.20
N ALA A 65 -26.11 -8.91 21.63
CA ALA A 65 -25.68 -7.73 20.87
C ALA A 65 -25.09 -8.10 19.50
N ARG A 66 -24.35 -9.21 19.42
CA ARG A 66 -23.73 -9.69 18.18
C ARG A 66 -24.78 -10.12 17.16
N SER A 67 -25.80 -10.89 17.57
CA SER A 67 -26.87 -11.27 16.66
C SER A 67 -27.66 -10.04 16.16
N ALA A 68 -27.96 -9.09 17.04
CA ALA A 68 -28.63 -7.84 16.65
C ALA A 68 -27.77 -6.99 15.69
N TYR A 69 -26.46 -6.96 15.91
CA TYR A 69 -25.50 -6.30 15.02
C TYR A 69 -25.44 -6.99 13.65
N ASP A 70 -25.35 -8.32 13.62
CA ASP A 70 -25.31 -9.11 12.40
C ASP A 70 -26.61 -8.96 11.59
N GLU A 71 -27.77 -8.93 12.25
CA GLU A 71 -29.05 -8.63 11.62
C GLU A 71 -29.11 -7.21 11.06
N LYS A 72 -28.56 -6.22 11.79
CA LYS A 72 -28.48 -4.84 11.31
C LYS A 72 -27.56 -4.72 10.11
N LEU A 73 -26.42 -5.41 10.14
CA LEU A 73 -25.45 -5.45 9.05
C LEU A 73 -26.02 -6.18 7.82
N ALA A 74 -26.76 -7.28 8.03
CA ALA A 74 -27.48 -8.00 6.99
C ALA A 74 -28.59 -7.12 6.38
N ARG A 75 -29.39 -6.43 7.21
CA ARG A 75 -30.39 -5.45 6.74
C ARG A 75 -29.77 -4.29 5.98
N ALA A 76 -28.63 -3.76 6.44
CA ALA A 76 -27.92 -2.70 5.74
C ALA A 76 -27.36 -3.18 4.39
N ARG A 77 -26.81 -4.40 4.33
CA ARG A 77 -26.34 -5.03 3.08
C ARG A 77 -27.49 -5.34 2.13
N GLN A 78 -28.63 -5.79 2.65
CA GLN A 78 -29.86 -5.99 1.87
C GLN A 78 -30.43 -4.66 1.37
N ALA A 79 -30.46 -3.62 2.21
CA ALA A 79 -30.89 -2.27 1.83
C ALA A 79 -29.97 -1.64 0.78
N ALA A 80 -28.65 -1.86 0.88
CA ALA A 80 -27.70 -1.46 -0.15
C ALA A 80 -27.90 -2.26 -1.45
N ALA A 81 -28.23 -3.55 -1.35
CA ALA A 81 -28.55 -4.39 -2.50
C ALA A 81 -29.89 -4.02 -3.16
N THR A 82 -30.91 -3.61 -2.40
CA THR A 82 -32.21 -3.18 -2.93
C THR A 82 -32.18 -1.75 -3.46
N ALA A 83 -31.44 -0.84 -2.81
CA ALA A 83 -31.16 0.49 -3.36
C ALA A 83 -30.34 0.41 -4.66
N GLY A 84 -29.45 -0.58 -4.79
CA GLY A 84 -28.76 -0.92 -6.04
C GLY A 84 -29.55 -1.82 -7.00
N GLY A 85 -30.79 -2.21 -6.64
CA GLY A 85 -31.60 -3.24 -7.30
C GLY A 85 -33.02 -2.79 -7.68
N ALA A 86 -33.38 -1.51 -7.50
CA ALA A 86 -34.68 -0.99 -7.90
C ALA A 86 -34.75 -0.76 -9.42
N THR A 87 -34.85 -1.85 -10.18
CA THR A 87 -35.58 -1.91 -11.46
C THR A 87 -35.98 -3.36 -11.76
N GLY A 88 -37.22 -3.72 -11.39
CA GLY A 88 -37.99 -4.79 -12.02
C GLY A 88 -38.06 -6.14 -11.27
N PRO A 89 -39.26 -6.71 -11.01
CA PRO A 89 -39.44 -7.80 -10.05
C PRO A 89 -39.77 -9.17 -10.68
N GLY A 90 -39.57 -10.23 -9.88
CA GLY A 90 -40.48 -11.38 -9.86
C GLY A 90 -39.88 -12.75 -10.18
N GLY A 91 -40.11 -13.70 -9.26
CA GLY A 91 -40.25 -15.12 -9.60
C GLY A 91 -39.13 -16.03 -9.10
N GLY A 92 -39.25 -16.53 -7.87
CA GLY A 92 -38.47 -17.68 -7.42
C GLY A 92 -38.96 -18.99 -8.03
N VAL A 93 -38.06 -19.85 -8.50
CA VAL A 93 -38.28 -21.30 -8.63
C VAL A 93 -36.95 -22.04 -8.44
N ARG A 94 -36.91 -22.81 -7.36
CA ARG A 94 -36.32 -24.15 -7.13
C ARG A 94 -35.16 -24.65 -8.01
N ASP A 95 -34.14 -25.09 -7.29
CA ASP A 95 -33.27 -26.26 -7.53
C ASP A 95 -33.24 -26.85 -8.94
N ARG A 96 -32.13 -26.58 -9.64
CA ARG A 96 -31.52 -27.57 -10.51
C ARG A 96 -30.01 -27.33 -10.55
N VAL A 97 -29.28 -28.23 -9.92
CA VAL A 97 -27.86 -28.45 -10.22
C VAL A 97 -27.78 -28.93 -11.68
N PRO A 98 -27.05 -28.25 -12.59
CA PRO A 98 -26.64 -28.86 -13.84
C PRO A 98 -25.27 -29.52 -13.65
N ALA A 99 -25.18 -30.77 -14.10
CA ALA A 99 -23.96 -31.58 -14.16
C ALA A 99 -22.84 -30.91 -14.98
N PRO A 100 -21.57 -31.28 -14.74
CA PRO A 100 -20.41 -30.72 -15.44
C PRO A 100 -20.41 -31.05 -16.95
N ALA A 101 -20.01 -30.06 -17.75
CA ALA A 101 -19.93 -30.13 -19.21
C ALA A 101 -18.90 -31.18 -19.70
N PRO A 102 -19.16 -31.90 -20.82
CA PRO A 102 -18.16 -32.74 -21.47
C PRO A 102 -17.25 -31.92 -22.43
N ALA A 103 -16.00 -32.37 -22.54
CA ALA A 103 -14.93 -31.81 -23.39
C ALA A 103 -15.22 -31.91 -24.91
N PRO A 104 -14.54 -31.10 -25.76
CA PRO A 104 -14.89 -30.99 -27.18
C PRO A 104 -14.22 -32.08 -28.04
N GLY A 105 -15.03 -32.82 -28.80
CA GLY A 105 -14.60 -33.63 -29.95
C GLY A 105 -15.03 -32.95 -31.26
N GLY A 106 -14.16 -33.00 -32.27
CA GLY A 106 -14.20 -32.21 -33.51
C GLY A 106 -15.31 -32.52 -34.53
N PRO A 107 -15.24 -31.89 -35.73
CA PRO A 107 -16.40 -31.65 -36.57
C PRO A 107 -16.57 -32.67 -37.71
N ARG A 108 -17.83 -32.92 -38.09
CA ARG A 108 -18.35 -33.47 -39.38
C ARG A 108 -19.87 -33.62 -39.17
N GLY A 109 -20.77 -33.30 -40.09
CA GLY A 109 -20.72 -32.82 -41.45
C GLY A 109 -22.16 -32.45 -41.86
N SER A 110 -22.27 -31.75 -42.97
CA SER A 110 -23.44 -31.14 -43.59
C SER A 110 -24.57 -32.09 -44.02
N SER A 111 -25.82 -31.62 -43.89
CA SER A 111 -26.97 -31.71 -44.82
C SER A 111 -28.25 -31.48 -44.00
N GLY A 112 -29.26 -30.68 -44.36
CA GLY A 112 -29.59 -29.90 -45.54
C GLY A 112 -31.02 -29.37 -45.38
N SER A 113 -31.36 -28.37 -46.21
CA SER A 113 -32.71 -27.93 -46.63
C SER A 113 -33.77 -27.48 -45.62
N GLY A 114 -34.24 -26.24 -45.83
CA GLY A 114 -35.68 -26.04 -46.05
C GLY A 114 -36.37 -24.91 -45.28
N SER A 115 -36.63 -23.81 -46.00
CA SER A 115 -37.86 -23.00 -45.96
C SER A 115 -38.14 -22.04 -44.79
N GLY A 116 -38.04 -20.73 -45.10
CA GLY A 116 -39.21 -19.83 -45.17
C GLY A 116 -39.89 -19.39 -43.88
N GLY A 117 -39.76 -18.10 -43.54
CA GLY A 117 -40.59 -17.47 -42.50
C GLY A 117 -40.23 -16.01 -42.26
N THR A 118 -40.88 -15.11 -42.99
CA THR A 118 -40.94 -13.66 -42.74
C THR A 118 -41.64 -13.37 -41.42
N GLY A 119 -41.11 -12.47 -40.59
CA GLY A 119 -41.85 -12.00 -39.41
C GLY A 119 -41.07 -11.07 -38.48
N SER A 120 -41.29 -9.77 -38.67
CA SER A 120 -41.53 -8.78 -37.61
C SER A 120 -40.50 -8.60 -36.49
N GLY A 121 -39.85 -7.42 -36.54
CA GLY A 121 -39.95 -6.43 -35.47
C GLY A 121 -39.71 -6.89 -34.03
N GLY A 122 -38.49 -6.69 -33.55
CA GLY A 122 -38.17 -6.72 -32.14
C GLY A 122 -37.02 -5.76 -31.86
N GLN A 123 -37.35 -4.56 -31.39
CA GLN A 123 -36.40 -3.62 -30.79
C GLN A 123 -35.53 -4.38 -29.79
N GLY A 124 -34.26 -4.54 -30.12
CA GLY A 124 -33.23 -4.93 -29.17
C GLY A 124 -33.01 -3.76 -28.22
N SER A 125 -33.87 -3.62 -27.21
CA SER A 125 -33.51 -2.91 -26.01
C SER A 125 -32.35 -3.68 -25.40
N SER A 126 -31.16 -3.11 -25.56
CA SER A 126 -29.90 -3.54 -24.95
C SER A 126 -30.01 -3.35 -23.42
N GLY A 127 -30.84 -4.18 -22.81
CA GLY A 127 -30.83 -4.38 -21.38
C GLY A 127 -29.49 -5.00 -21.04
N HIS A 128 -28.61 -4.21 -20.42
CA HIS A 128 -27.50 -4.72 -19.63
C HIS A 128 -28.06 -5.67 -18.57
N ARG A 129 -28.31 -6.91 -18.97
CA ARG A 129 -28.59 -8.01 -18.08
C ARG A 129 -27.28 -8.21 -17.32
N ARG A 130 -27.21 -7.70 -16.08
CA ARG A 130 -26.10 -7.99 -15.16
C ARG A 130 -25.94 -9.51 -15.12
N ASP A 131 -24.97 -10.04 -15.86
CA ASP A 131 -24.75 -11.48 -15.91
C ASP A 131 -24.26 -11.92 -14.52
N PRO A 132 -25.01 -12.76 -13.78
CA PRO A 132 -24.62 -13.22 -12.45
C PRO A 132 -23.24 -13.89 -12.45
N ASP A 133 -22.85 -14.44 -13.60
CA ASP A 133 -21.55 -15.04 -13.88
C ASP A 133 -20.40 -14.04 -13.68
N LEU A 134 -20.51 -12.82 -14.23
CA LEU A 134 -19.45 -11.80 -14.14
C LEU A 134 -19.15 -11.40 -12.69
N HIS A 135 -20.19 -11.31 -11.87
CA HIS A 135 -20.03 -10.96 -10.47
C HIS A 135 -19.32 -12.07 -9.67
N ASP A 136 -19.60 -13.34 -9.99
CA ASP A 136 -18.91 -14.46 -9.36
C ASP A 136 -17.45 -14.54 -9.81
N HIS A 137 -17.17 -14.29 -11.10
CA HIS A 137 -15.81 -14.13 -11.62
C HIS A 137 -15.04 -13.03 -10.87
N LEU A 138 -15.63 -11.86 -10.64
CA LEU A 138 -15.01 -10.79 -9.83
C LEU A 138 -14.69 -11.25 -8.41
N ARG A 139 -15.63 -11.90 -7.72
CA ARG A 139 -15.41 -12.41 -6.34
C ARG A 139 -14.35 -13.51 -6.28
N ARG A 140 -14.27 -14.38 -7.29
CA ARG A 140 -13.20 -15.39 -7.40
C ARG A 140 -11.85 -14.73 -7.65
N GLY A 141 -11.81 -13.74 -8.53
CA GLY A 141 -10.62 -12.92 -8.78
C GLY A 141 -10.08 -12.29 -7.49
N ASP A 142 -10.96 -11.65 -6.71
CA ASP A 142 -10.59 -11.01 -5.45
C ASP A 142 -10.02 -12.03 -4.44
N ARG A 143 -10.67 -13.19 -4.28
CA ARG A 143 -10.14 -14.27 -3.42
C ARG A 143 -8.78 -14.78 -3.90
N TYR A 144 -8.56 -14.88 -5.21
CA TYR A 144 -7.26 -15.27 -5.73
C TYR A 144 -6.18 -14.21 -5.53
N LEU A 145 -6.53 -12.91 -5.58
CA LEU A 145 -5.62 -11.83 -5.21
C LEU A 145 -5.19 -11.93 -3.75
N GLU A 146 -6.15 -12.09 -2.83
CA GLU A 146 -5.90 -12.23 -1.39
C GLU A 146 -4.98 -13.41 -1.08
N GLN A 147 -5.12 -14.50 -1.84
CA GLN A 147 -4.29 -15.70 -1.72
C GLN A 147 -2.90 -15.57 -2.40
N GLY A 148 -2.60 -14.43 -3.03
CA GLY A 148 -1.38 -14.24 -3.82
C GLY A 148 -1.32 -15.11 -5.09
N ARG A 149 -2.45 -15.67 -5.53
CA ARG A 149 -2.57 -16.51 -6.74
C ARG A 149 -2.77 -15.63 -7.97
N TRP A 150 -1.78 -14.77 -8.23
CA TRP A 150 -1.85 -13.69 -9.21
C TRP A 150 -2.28 -14.11 -10.60
N ARG A 151 -1.80 -15.27 -11.09
CA ARG A 151 -2.16 -15.79 -12.42
C ARG A 151 -3.63 -16.18 -12.53
N LEU A 152 -4.20 -16.76 -11.47
CA LEU A 152 -5.61 -17.15 -11.46
C LEU A 152 -6.50 -15.91 -11.32
N ALA A 153 -6.12 -14.98 -10.45
CA ALA A 153 -6.79 -13.68 -10.35
C ALA A 153 -6.83 -12.96 -11.70
N GLN A 154 -5.70 -12.93 -12.41
CA GLN A 154 -5.60 -12.32 -13.73
C GLN A 154 -6.60 -12.95 -14.72
N ALA A 155 -6.71 -14.28 -14.75
CA ALA A 155 -7.64 -14.98 -15.65
C ALA A 155 -9.11 -14.65 -15.36
N GLU A 156 -9.50 -14.58 -14.08
CA GLU A 156 -10.87 -14.21 -13.69
C GLU A 156 -11.20 -12.76 -14.07
N TYR A 157 -10.26 -11.82 -13.88
CA TYR A 157 -10.47 -10.42 -14.30
C TYR A 157 -10.41 -10.22 -15.81
N ASP A 158 -9.55 -10.97 -16.52
CA ASP A 158 -9.48 -10.95 -17.97
C ASP A 158 -10.84 -11.39 -18.58
N TYR A 159 -11.46 -12.43 -18.02
CA TYR A 159 -12.80 -12.89 -18.42
C TYR A 159 -13.88 -11.80 -18.28
N VAL A 160 -13.83 -11.03 -17.19
CA VAL A 160 -14.77 -9.92 -16.94
C VAL A 160 -14.46 -8.75 -17.86
N ARG A 161 -13.18 -8.40 -18.06
CA ARG A 161 -12.76 -7.30 -18.95
C ARG A 161 -13.16 -7.55 -20.40
N GLU A 162 -13.13 -8.79 -20.88
CA GLU A 162 -13.54 -9.15 -22.25
C GLU A 162 -15.03 -8.89 -22.51
N ARG A 163 -15.87 -9.02 -21.48
CA ARG A 163 -17.32 -8.80 -21.56
C ARG A 163 -17.72 -7.38 -21.19
N GLU A 164 -17.06 -6.81 -20.18
CA GLU A 164 -17.25 -5.44 -19.71
C GLU A 164 -15.91 -4.68 -19.67
N PRO A 165 -15.43 -4.13 -20.81
CA PRO A 165 -14.15 -3.44 -20.88
C PRO A 165 -14.01 -2.22 -19.96
N GLY A 166 -15.13 -1.62 -19.55
CA GLY A 166 -15.20 -0.47 -18.65
C GLY A 166 -15.39 -0.82 -17.17
N ASN A 167 -15.45 -2.10 -16.80
CA ASN A 167 -15.64 -2.50 -15.41
C ASN A 167 -14.42 -2.12 -14.55
N LEU A 168 -14.56 -1.08 -13.74
CA LEU A 168 -13.46 -0.51 -12.94
C LEU A 168 -12.88 -1.54 -11.97
N ARG A 169 -13.72 -2.37 -11.34
CA ARG A 169 -13.27 -3.41 -10.41
C ARG A 169 -12.43 -4.49 -11.11
N ALA A 170 -12.79 -4.87 -12.33
CA ALA A 170 -11.98 -5.79 -13.12
C ALA A 170 -10.64 -5.16 -13.51
N LEU A 171 -10.64 -3.88 -13.91
CA LEU A 171 -9.42 -3.16 -14.28
C LEU A 171 -8.48 -2.96 -13.08
N THR A 172 -9.01 -2.64 -11.90
CA THR A 172 -8.22 -2.48 -10.67
C THR A 172 -7.65 -3.81 -10.21
N GLY A 173 -8.49 -4.86 -10.16
CA GLY A 173 -8.07 -6.22 -9.82
C GLY A 173 -7.01 -6.76 -10.76
N LEU A 174 -7.17 -6.54 -12.08
CA LEU A 174 -6.17 -6.93 -13.08
C LEU A 174 -4.84 -6.20 -12.87
N GLY A 175 -4.89 -4.89 -12.65
CA GLY A 175 -3.70 -4.09 -12.39
C GLY A 175 -2.94 -4.54 -11.15
N ALA A 176 -3.66 -4.80 -10.05
CA ALA A 176 -3.10 -5.36 -8.81
C ALA A 176 -2.51 -6.76 -9.05
N ALA A 177 -3.22 -7.65 -9.74
CA ALA A 177 -2.75 -8.99 -10.09
C ALA A 177 -1.45 -8.95 -10.91
N GLN A 178 -1.35 -8.03 -11.86
CA GLN A 178 -0.15 -7.86 -12.69
C GLN A 178 1.04 -7.35 -11.87
N VAL A 179 0.83 -6.40 -10.96
CA VAL A 179 1.88 -5.93 -10.04
C VAL A 179 2.36 -7.08 -9.14
N GLY A 180 1.45 -7.82 -8.52
CA GLY A 180 1.76 -8.99 -7.68
C GLY A 180 2.47 -10.10 -8.45
N ALA A 181 2.13 -10.30 -9.74
CA ALA A 181 2.80 -11.24 -10.63
C ALA A 181 4.21 -10.79 -11.09
N GLY A 182 4.70 -9.63 -10.66
CA GLY A 182 5.99 -9.06 -11.05
C GLY A 182 5.96 -8.28 -12.38
N LYS A 183 4.80 -8.22 -13.06
CA LYS A 183 4.56 -7.40 -14.27
C LYS A 183 4.26 -5.96 -13.85
N VAL A 184 5.21 -5.37 -13.12
CA VAL A 184 5.04 -4.08 -12.43
C VAL A 184 4.74 -2.94 -13.40
N LYS A 185 5.40 -2.92 -14.56
CA LYS A 185 5.23 -1.85 -15.55
C LYS A 185 3.84 -1.90 -16.17
N GLU A 186 3.39 -3.09 -16.54
CA GLU A 186 2.09 -3.34 -17.15
C GLU A 186 0.97 -3.02 -16.15
N GLY A 187 1.04 -3.56 -14.93
CA GLY A 187 0.00 -3.36 -13.92
C GLY A 187 -0.14 -1.90 -13.50
N LEU A 188 0.97 -1.20 -13.28
CA LEU A 188 0.93 0.25 -13.00
C LEU A 188 0.39 1.06 -14.18
N ALA A 189 0.64 0.63 -15.42
CA ALA A 189 0.10 1.31 -16.61
C ALA A 189 -1.42 1.11 -16.73
N VAL A 190 -1.93 -0.08 -16.43
CA VAL A 190 -3.37 -0.37 -16.40
C VAL A 190 -4.06 0.50 -15.34
N LEU A 191 -3.56 0.50 -14.10
CA LEU A 191 -4.11 1.30 -13.01
C LEU A 191 -4.04 2.81 -13.29
N GLN A 192 -2.93 3.28 -13.88
CA GLN A 192 -2.78 4.69 -14.24
C GLN A 192 -3.81 5.12 -15.28
N ARG A 193 -3.99 4.33 -16.37
CA ARG A 193 -4.99 4.63 -17.40
C ARG A 193 -6.41 4.58 -16.83
N ALA A 194 -6.70 3.63 -15.95
CA ALA A 194 -8.01 3.52 -15.32
C ALA A 194 -8.31 4.75 -14.45
N ALA A 195 -7.33 5.23 -13.67
CA ALA A 195 -7.46 6.43 -12.84
C ALA A 195 -7.55 7.74 -13.66
N GLU A 196 -6.88 7.80 -14.81
CA GLU A 196 -6.96 8.93 -15.75
C GLU A 196 -8.30 8.97 -16.49
N ALA A 197 -8.81 7.80 -16.91
CA ALA A 197 -10.10 7.69 -17.57
C ALA A 197 -11.28 7.94 -16.61
N ASN A 198 -11.09 7.68 -15.31
CA ASN A 198 -12.13 7.85 -14.29
C ASN A 198 -11.58 8.64 -13.08
N PRO A 199 -11.46 9.98 -13.18
CA PRO A 199 -10.87 10.81 -12.13
C PRO A 199 -11.67 10.82 -10.82
N GLU A 200 -12.96 10.45 -10.83
CA GLU A 200 -13.81 10.39 -9.63
C GLU A 200 -13.78 9.01 -8.95
N ALA A 201 -13.20 8.00 -9.61
CA ALA A 201 -13.16 6.63 -9.10
C ALA A 201 -12.07 6.50 -8.01
N GLU A 202 -12.49 6.72 -6.76
CA GLU A 202 -11.60 6.68 -5.60
C GLU A 202 -10.96 5.31 -5.39
N ASP A 203 -11.70 4.23 -5.61
CA ASP A 203 -11.25 2.84 -5.57
C ASP A 203 -10.06 2.58 -6.52
N VAL A 204 -10.13 3.11 -7.74
CA VAL A 204 -9.05 2.99 -8.73
C VAL A 204 -7.80 3.76 -8.28
N LYS A 205 -7.98 4.96 -7.74
CA LYS A 205 -6.87 5.74 -7.19
C LYS A 205 -6.24 5.04 -5.97
N VAL A 206 -7.05 4.44 -5.09
CA VAL A 206 -6.57 3.67 -3.93
C VAL A 206 -5.76 2.47 -4.41
N ALA A 207 -6.26 1.70 -5.38
CA ALA A 207 -5.53 0.57 -5.96
C ALA A 207 -4.19 1.01 -6.58
N LEU A 208 -4.17 2.14 -7.30
CA LEU A 208 -2.95 2.75 -7.83
C LEU A 208 -2.00 3.17 -6.71
N ALA A 209 -2.49 3.79 -5.64
CA ALA A 209 -1.67 4.21 -4.49
C ALA A 209 -1.02 3.01 -3.80
N THR A 210 -1.79 1.95 -3.55
CA THR A 210 -1.32 0.68 -2.97
C THR A 210 -0.23 0.06 -3.85
N ALA A 211 -0.46 -0.05 -5.15
CA ALA A 211 0.53 -0.60 -6.07
C ALA A 211 1.83 0.24 -6.13
N LEU A 212 1.72 1.58 -6.10
CA LEU A 212 2.90 2.46 -6.06
C LEU A 212 3.68 2.30 -4.75
N TYR A 213 2.97 2.10 -3.64
CA TYR A 213 3.55 1.86 -2.32
C TYR A 213 4.27 0.50 -2.25
N GLU A 214 3.60 -0.59 -2.64
CA GLU A 214 4.18 -1.93 -2.67
C GLU A 214 5.44 -1.99 -3.53
N VAL A 215 5.41 -1.40 -4.71
CA VAL A 215 6.59 -1.32 -5.60
C VAL A 215 7.72 -0.51 -4.95
N ALA A 216 7.39 0.57 -4.23
CA ALA A 216 8.39 1.36 -3.52
C ALA A 216 9.05 0.56 -2.40
N VAL A 217 8.27 -0.13 -1.57
CA VAL A 217 8.76 -0.92 -0.42
C VAL A 217 9.52 -2.18 -0.87
N THR A 218 9.00 -2.92 -1.85
CA THR A 218 9.68 -4.12 -2.37
C THR A 218 10.98 -3.80 -3.11
N SER A 219 11.14 -2.58 -3.63
CA SER A 219 12.36 -2.16 -4.33
C SER A 219 13.52 -1.75 -3.43
N VAL A 220 13.27 -1.51 -2.13
CA VAL A 220 14.29 -1.13 -1.16
C VAL A 220 14.88 -2.35 -0.47
N ASP A 221 16.10 -2.21 0.05
CA ASP A 221 16.72 -3.29 0.80
C ASP A 221 16.05 -3.41 2.17
N HIS A 222 16.07 -4.61 2.75
CA HIS A 222 15.50 -4.82 4.07
C HIS A 222 16.59 -5.13 5.10
N TRP A 223 16.41 -4.60 6.31
CA TRP A 223 17.31 -4.74 7.44
C TRP A 223 16.65 -5.57 8.55
N GLY A 224 17.22 -6.73 8.86
CA GLY A 224 16.89 -7.50 10.06
C GLY A 224 17.62 -6.97 11.30
N ASP A 225 16.89 -6.56 12.35
CA ASP A 225 17.50 -6.13 13.62
C ASP A 225 18.02 -7.29 14.50
N GLY A 226 18.01 -8.51 13.97
CA GLY A 226 18.34 -9.74 14.70
C GLY A 226 17.24 -10.22 15.65
N ARG A 227 16.16 -9.45 15.84
CA ARG A 227 14.98 -9.82 16.65
C ARG A 227 13.79 -10.26 15.77
N GLY A 228 14.08 -10.71 14.56
CA GLY A 228 13.08 -11.13 13.58
C GLY A 228 12.27 -9.98 12.98
N THR A 229 12.76 -8.75 13.06
CA THR A 229 12.05 -7.58 12.48
C THR A 229 12.83 -7.09 11.28
N ASP A 230 12.22 -7.21 10.11
CA ASP A 230 12.80 -6.77 8.85
C ASP A 230 12.22 -5.40 8.50
N ARG A 231 13.06 -4.37 8.46
CA ARG A 231 12.62 -2.99 8.17
C ARG A 231 13.13 -2.52 6.81
N PRO A 232 12.31 -1.84 6.00
CA PRO A 232 12.74 -1.30 4.72
C PRO A 232 13.79 -0.19 4.92
N VAL A 233 14.86 -0.20 4.12
CA VAL A 233 15.97 0.75 4.19
C VAL A 233 16.46 1.11 2.80
N ILE A 234 16.57 2.41 2.52
CA ILE A 234 17.14 2.92 1.27
C ILE A 234 18.68 2.90 1.36
N THR A 235 19.34 2.21 0.43
CA THR A 235 20.81 2.11 0.36
C THR A 235 21.40 2.73 -0.91
N SER A 236 20.58 3.00 -1.92
CA SER A 236 21.02 3.52 -3.21
C SER A 236 20.28 4.79 -3.65
N ARG A 237 20.96 5.60 -4.48
CA ARG A 237 20.34 6.79 -5.09
C ARG A 237 19.17 6.43 -6.01
N ARG A 238 19.23 5.28 -6.69
CA ARG A 238 18.15 4.78 -7.56
C ARG A 238 16.88 4.50 -6.75
N GLN A 239 17.00 3.76 -5.65
CA GLN A 239 15.90 3.52 -4.70
C GLN A 239 15.35 4.84 -4.15
N TYR A 240 16.23 5.75 -3.70
CA TYR A 240 15.80 7.07 -3.21
C TYR A 240 14.95 7.83 -4.23
N THR A 241 15.39 7.88 -5.50
CA THR A 241 14.65 8.55 -6.56
C THR A 241 13.33 7.88 -6.89
N LEU A 242 13.29 6.54 -6.83
CA LEU A 242 12.08 5.75 -7.07
C LEU A 242 11.02 6.04 -5.99
N VAL A 243 11.38 5.88 -4.72
CA VAL A 243 10.50 6.12 -3.57
C VAL A 243 9.99 7.56 -3.58
N ARG A 244 10.87 8.54 -3.82
CA ARG A 244 10.48 9.96 -3.94
C ARG A 244 9.51 10.21 -5.10
N ARG A 245 9.64 9.49 -6.20
CA ARG A 245 8.72 9.61 -7.34
C ARG A 245 7.35 9.01 -6.99
N HIS A 246 7.32 7.84 -6.34
CA HIS A 246 6.07 7.20 -5.94
C HIS A 246 5.33 8.01 -4.87
N LEU A 247 6.02 8.52 -3.85
CA LEU A 247 5.42 9.43 -2.86
C LEU A 247 4.75 10.65 -3.51
N ARG A 248 5.42 11.29 -4.48
CA ARG A 248 4.83 12.43 -5.21
C ARG A 248 3.58 12.03 -6.01
N ARG A 249 3.60 10.85 -6.64
CA ARG A 249 2.44 10.33 -7.38
C ARG A 249 1.27 10.05 -6.44
N ILE A 250 1.52 9.37 -5.31
CA ILE A 250 0.50 9.07 -4.29
C ILE A 250 -0.15 10.36 -3.79
N ARG A 251 0.64 11.36 -3.39
CA ARG A 251 0.10 12.65 -2.94
C ARG A 251 -0.70 13.40 -4.00
N LYS A 252 -0.34 13.27 -5.28
CA LYS A 252 -1.07 13.89 -6.40
C LYS A 252 -2.46 13.29 -6.60
N LEU A 253 -2.72 12.05 -6.13
CA LEU A 253 -4.04 11.43 -6.23
C LEU A 253 -5.09 12.15 -5.38
N GLY A 254 -4.68 12.93 -4.37
CA GLY A 254 -5.59 13.74 -3.56
C GLY A 254 -6.51 12.91 -2.66
N LEU A 255 -6.11 11.68 -2.32
CA LEU A 255 -6.90 10.77 -1.49
C LEU A 255 -6.76 11.11 -0.01
N THR A 256 -7.88 11.07 0.71
CA THR A 256 -7.96 11.22 2.17
C THR A 256 -8.06 9.88 2.90
N ASP A 257 -8.07 8.77 2.17
CA ASP A 257 -8.10 7.42 2.73
C ASP A 257 -6.95 7.17 3.72
N TRP A 258 -7.26 6.51 4.84
CA TRP A 258 -6.29 6.25 5.89
C TRP A 258 -5.11 5.40 5.42
N ASN A 259 -5.35 4.37 4.62
CA ASN A 259 -4.29 3.49 4.15
C ASN A 259 -3.34 4.27 3.24
N VAL A 260 -3.89 5.14 2.40
CA VAL A 260 -3.09 5.98 1.48
C VAL A 260 -2.30 7.05 2.21
N THR A 261 -2.88 7.68 3.24
CA THR A 261 -2.15 8.64 4.08
C THR A 261 -1.01 7.95 4.86
N MET A 262 -1.25 6.74 5.35
CA MET A 262 -0.23 5.89 5.98
C MET A 262 0.91 5.57 5.00
N TYR A 263 0.60 5.11 3.78
CA TYR A 263 1.61 4.87 2.74
C TYR A 263 2.46 6.11 2.46
N ALA A 264 1.82 7.27 2.33
CA ALA A 264 2.51 8.52 2.05
C ALA A 264 3.45 8.93 3.19
N GLU A 265 3.05 8.73 4.44
CA GLU A 265 3.89 9.03 5.59
C GLU A 265 5.04 8.02 5.75
N GLU A 266 4.81 6.72 5.53
CA GLU A 266 5.89 5.72 5.59
C GLU A 266 6.97 5.96 4.53
N LEU A 267 6.57 6.26 3.28
CA LEU A 267 7.54 6.59 2.23
C LEU A 267 8.27 7.91 2.53
N LYS A 268 7.61 8.89 3.15
CA LYS A 268 8.23 10.16 3.56
C LYS A 268 9.26 9.93 4.66
N ASP A 269 8.94 9.09 5.64
CA ASP A 269 9.83 8.74 6.75
C ASP A 269 11.06 7.97 6.23
N LEU A 270 10.88 7.02 5.30
CA LEU A 270 11.98 6.34 4.62
C LEU A 270 12.92 7.31 3.90
N LEU A 271 12.37 8.32 3.22
CA LEU A 271 13.17 9.35 2.53
C LEU A 271 13.88 10.28 3.50
N ALA A 272 13.24 10.60 4.64
CA ALA A 272 13.83 11.42 5.68
C ALA A 272 15.00 10.69 6.34
N GLU A 273 14.81 9.42 6.71
CA GLU A 273 15.85 8.55 7.27
C GLU A 273 17.03 8.41 6.30
N ALA A 274 16.75 8.14 5.02
CA ALA A 274 17.79 8.05 4.00
C ALA A 274 18.65 9.32 3.90
N ARG A 275 18.04 10.50 4.10
CA ARG A 275 18.72 11.80 4.05
C ARG A 275 19.29 12.25 5.39
N ALA A 276 19.00 11.56 6.48
CA ALA A 276 19.45 11.97 7.80
C ALA A 276 20.98 12.15 7.79
N PRO A 277 21.48 13.29 8.32
CA PRO A 277 22.91 13.54 8.35
C PRO A 277 23.54 12.58 9.37
N VAL A 278 24.45 11.71 8.90
CA VAL A 278 25.21 10.83 9.78
C VAL A 278 26.67 11.26 9.79
N TRP A 279 27.22 11.38 10.99
CA TRP A 279 28.62 11.71 11.22
C TRP A 279 29.48 10.46 11.09
N VAL A 280 30.36 10.46 10.09
CA VAL A 280 31.30 9.35 9.86
C VAL A 280 32.63 9.66 10.54
N ARG A 281 33.07 8.76 11.44
CA ARG A 281 34.37 8.88 12.12
C ARG A 281 35.51 8.93 11.10
N SER A 282 36.32 9.98 11.14
CA SER A 282 37.50 10.11 10.28
C SER A 282 38.61 9.16 10.73
N ARG A 283 39.16 8.37 9.81
CA ARG A 283 40.37 7.55 10.08
C ARG A 283 41.64 8.40 10.17
N SER A 284 41.64 9.62 9.65
CA SER A 284 42.81 10.48 9.54
C SER A 284 42.47 11.92 9.93
N LEU A 285 42.08 12.12 11.20
CA LEU A 285 41.80 13.45 11.76
C LEU A 285 42.97 14.44 11.57
N ARG A 286 44.19 13.92 11.52
CA ARG A 286 45.44 14.65 11.27
C ARG A 286 45.41 15.48 9.98
N LEU A 287 44.71 15.01 8.94
CA LEU A 287 44.57 15.75 7.67
C LEU A 287 43.86 17.09 7.79
N TYR A 288 43.08 17.28 8.86
CA TYR A 288 42.38 18.54 9.14
C TYR A 288 43.04 19.32 10.27
N LEU A 289 43.56 18.63 11.30
CA LEU A 289 44.19 19.28 12.45
C LEU A 289 45.49 20.01 12.08
N VAL A 290 46.34 19.42 11.23
CA VAL A 290 47.61 20.03 10.81
C VAL A 290 47.41 21.34 10.03
N PRO A 291 46.61 21.39 8.95
CA PRO A 291 46.36 22.65 8.24
C PRO A 291 45.57 23.65 9.09
N LEU A 292 44.69 23.19 9.98
CA LEU A 292 43.97 24.08 10.91
C LEU A 292 44.95 24.78 11.87
N ALA A 293 45.89 24.03 12.47
CA ALA A 293 46.93 24.59 13.32
C ALA A 293 47.84 25.56 12.55
N GLY A 294 48.20 25.23 11.31
CA GLY A 294 48.95 26.12 10.42
C GLY A 294 48.21 27.42 10.10
N ALA A 295 46.90 27.35 9.85
CA ALA A 295 46.08 28.54 9.60
C ALA A 295 45.92 29.43 10.85
N ILE A 296 45.78 28.83 12.04
CA ILE A 296 45.76 29.56 13.31
C ILE A 296 47.10 30.27 13.55
N LEU A 297 48.21 29.56 13.33
CA LEU A 297 49.55 30.12 13.46
C LEU A 297 49.78 31.27 12.46
N PHE A 298 49.31 31.12 11.21
CA PHE A 298 49.37 32.16 10.19
C PHE A 298 48.62 33.44 10.60
N VAL A 299 47.43 33.31 11.19
CA VAL A 299 46.68 34.48 11.71
C VAL A 299 47.43 35.14 12.87
N ALA A 300 48.00 34.35 13.78
CA ALA A 300 48.72 34.85 14.95
C ALA A 300 49.98 35.64 14.57
N LEU A 301 50.72 35.19 13.55
CA LEU A 301 51.95 35.81 13.07
C LEU A 301 51.70 36.97 12.07
N ALA A 302 50.48 37.13 11.56
CA ALA A 302 50.16 38.17 10.60
C ALA A 302 50.14 39.56 11.26
N HIS A 303 51.01 40.45 10.79
CA HIS A 303 51.05 41.87 11.18
C HIS A 303 50.09 42.76 10.37
N VAL A 304 49.56 42.26 9.24
CA VAL A 304 48.64 42.99 8.37
C VAL A 304 47.22 42.44 8.53
N GLN A 305 46.23 43.34 8.65
CA GLN A 305 44.83 42.98 8.85
C GLN A 305 44.27 42.12 7.70
N SER A 306 44.64 42.41 6.45
CA SER A 306 44.21 41.60 5.29
C SER A 306 44.69 40.15 5.37
N LEU A 307 45.91 39.90 5.83
CA LEU A 307 46.44 38.54 6.01
C LEU A 307 45.72 37.77 7.13
N ARG A 308 45.33 38.46 8.21
CA ARG A 308 44.49 37.86 9.27
C ARG A 308 43.13 37.43 8.73
N VAL A 309 42.51 38.23 7.86
CA VAL A 309 41.25 37.89 7.18
C VAL A 309 41.43 36.65 6.29
N VAL A 310 42.49 36.58 5.49
CA VAL A 310 42.80 35.41 4.65
C VAL A 310 42.97 34.14 5.50
N GLY A 311 43.72 34.23 6.61
CA GLY A 311 43.89 33.11 7.53
C GLY A 311 42.57 32.68 8.20
N ALA A 312 41.72 33.63 8.59
CA ALA A 312 40.39 33.34 9.13
C ALA A 312 39.49 32.64 8.09
N CYS A 313 39.49 33.11 6.84
CA CYS A 313 38.79 32.44 5.74
C CYS A 313 39.31 31.01 5.52
N TRP A 314 40.61 30.78 5.68
CA TRP A 314 41.22 29.46 5.56
C TRP A 314 40.77 28.50 6.68
N ILE A 315 40.70 28.99 7.92
CA ILE A 315 40.14 28.24 9.06
C ILE A 315 38.69 27.84 8.78
N VAL A 316 37.85 28.79 8.35
CA VAL A 316 36.45 28.53 8.00
C VAL A 316 36.36 27.51 6.87
N LEU A 317 37.19 27.61 5.83
CA LEU A 317 37.23 26.66 4.73
C LEU A 317 37.54 25.24 5.20
N ILE A 318 38.53 25.05 6.08
CA ILE A 318 38.90 23.74 6.63
C ILE A 318 37.74 23.15 7.46
N LEU A 319 37.09 23.97 8.28
CA LEU A 319 35.93 23.55 9.07
C LEU A 319 34.74 23.16 8.17
N VAL A 320 34.46 23.96 7.13
CA VAL A 320 33.41 23.68 6.14
C VAL A 320 33.71 22.39 5.39
N LEU A 321 34.95 22.18 4.94
CA LEU A 321 35.38 20.95 4.27
C LEU A 321 35.26 19.74 5.20
N TYR A 322 35.64 19.88 6.47
CA TYR A 322 35.48 18.82 7.47
C TYR A 322 34.00 18.46 7.66
N VAL A 323 33.14 19.44 7.90
CA VAL A 323 31.68 19.22 8.06
C VAL A 323 31.11 18.58 6.79
N PHE A 324 31.39 19.13 5.60
CA PHE A 324 30.86 18.61 4.34
C PHE A 324 31.33 17.19 4.04
N ARG A 325 32.59 16.87 4.36
CA ARG A 325 33.16 15.54 4.15
C ARG A 325 32.61 14.52 5.14
N HIS A 326 32.44 14.89 6.41
CA HIS A 326 32.06 13.97 7.48
C HIS A 326 30.55 13.89 7.74
N ARG A 327 29.77 14.88 7.32
CA ARG A 327 28.30 14.89 7.33
C ARG A 327 27.78 14.30 6.02
N GLN A 328 27.70 12.98 5.96
CA GLN A 328 27.18 12.27 4.79
C GLN A 328 25.72 11.83 5.01
N PRO A 329 24.89 11.72 3.95
CA PRO A 329 23.54 11.19 4.08
C PRO A 329 23.57 9.70 4.44
N ALA A 330 22.66 9.28 5.32
CA ALA A 330 22.57 7.92 5.88
C ALA A 330 22.61 6.80 4.83
N TRP A 331 21.93 6.98 3.68
CA TRP A 331 21.90 5.95 2.63
C TRP A 331 23.30 5.54 2.12
N LYS A 332 24.28 6.46 2.11
CA LYS A 332 25.68 6.14 1.73
C LYS A 332 26.36 5.23 2.74
N GLN A 333 25.98 5.32 4.01
CA GLN A 333 26.50 4.49 5.08
C GLN A 333 25.80 3.13 5.14
N HIS A 334 24.49 3.08 4.90
CA HIS A 334 23.73 1.82 4.82
C HIS A 334 24.38 0.85 3.83
N ARG A 335 24.75 1.34 2.64
CA ARG A 335 25.48 0.56 1.62
C ARG A 335 26.79 -0.06 2.14
N ARG A 336 27.51 0.64 3.02
CA ARG A 336 28.81 0.19 3.57
C ARG A 336 28.64 -0.79 4.74
N GLY A 337 27.56 -0.66 5.51
CA GLY A 337 27.20 -1.62 6.56
C GLY A 337 26.69 -2.94 5.99
N TYR A 338 25.88 -2.88 4.93
CA TYR A 338 25.29 -4.05 4.27
C TYR A 338 26.35 -5.01 3.69
N GLY A 339 27.39 -4.46 3.05
CA GLY A 339 28.48 -5.27 2.47
C GLY A 339 29.42 -5.98 3.47
N ARG A 340 29.31 -5.69 4.77
CA ARG A 340 30.13 -6.32 5.83
C ARG A 340 29.33 -7.22 6.79
N GLY A 341 28.01 -7.26 6.66
CA GLY A 341 27.13 -7.82 7.68
C GLY A 341 26.23 -8.95 7.18
N ARG A 342 26.80 -10.04 6.65
CA ARG A 342 26.12 -11.35 6.73
C ARG A 342 26.27 -11.98 8.13
N GLY A 343 26.99 -11.33 9.04
CA GLY A 343 27.14 -11.73 10.44
C GLY A 343 27.15 -10.52 11.39
N GLY A 344 26.16 -10.46 12.28
CA GLY A 344 26.29 -9.94 13.66
C GLY A 344 26.65 -8.46 13.90
N GLY A 345 26.62 -7.58 12.91
CA GLY A 345 26.92 -6.15 13.13
C GLY A 345 25.72 -5.37 13.67
N ARG A 346 25.89 -4.63 14.79
CA ARG A 346 24.88 -3.66 15.27
C ARG A 346 24.50 -2.72 14.15
N GLY A 347 23.22 -2.69 13.80
CA GLY A 347 22.72 -1.71 12.85
C GLY A 347 22.85 -0.28 13.32
N PRO A 348 22.78 0.69 12.40
CA PRO A 348 22.71 2.08 12.78
C PRO A 348 21.48 2.26 13.67
N THR A 349 21.75 2.60 14.91
CA THR A 349 20.75 2.96 15.91
C THR A 349 20.27 4.36 15.57
N TYR A 350 19.29 4.44 14.69
CA TYR A 350 18.52 5.66 14.49
C TYR A 350 17.52 5.75 15.64
N GLY A 351 17.52 6.87 16.36
CA GLY A 351 16.51 7.19 17.38
C GLY A 351 15.12 7.51 16.82
N GLY A 352 14.83 7.07 15.59
CA GLY A 352 13.52 7.15 14.95
C GLY A 352 12.78 5.84 15.14
N THR A 353 11.65 5.88 15.83
CA THR A 353 10.76 4.73 16.01
C THR A 353 10.14 4.33 14.68
N PHE A 354 10.83 3.51 13.89
CA PHE A 354 10.21 2.81 12.77
C PHE A 354 9.19 1.83 13.37
N ARG A 355 7.91 2.16 13.26
CA ARG A 355 6.84 1.41 13.90
C ARG A 355 6.38 0.36 12.91
N LYS A 356 6.55 -0.91 13.27
CA LYS A 356 6.03 -2.06 12.53
C LYS A 356 4.59 -1.80 12.09
N GLY A 357 4.35 -1.89 10.79
CA GLY A 357 3.03 -2.21 10.26
C GLY A 357 2.62 -3.57 10.82
N ILE A 358 1.59 -3.53 11.66
CA ILE A 358 0.51 -4.50 11.67
C ILE A 358 -0.64 -3.71 11.05
#